data_AF-A0A939SS64-F1
#
_entry.id   AF-A0A939SS64-F1
#
_cell.length_a   1.000
_cell.length_b   1.000
_cell.length_c   1.000
_cell.angle_alpha   90.00
_cell.angle_beta   90.00
_cell.angle_gamma   90.00
#
_symmetry.space_group_name_H-M   'P 1'
#
loop_
_entity.id
_entity.type
_entity.pdbx_description
1 polymer ?
#
loop_
_entity_poly.entity_id
_entity_poly.type
_entity_poly.pdbx_seq_one_letter_code
_entity_poly.pdbx_strand_id
1 'polypeptide(L)' 'MMILVLGHQKALALQAAVEGNVNHMWTITCLQLHPKAVIVCDEPSTMELKVKTLKYFNELEAENIKGL' A
#
# COMPACT_ATOMS: atom_id res chain seq x y z
N MET A 1 -6.89 -8.47 -7.65
CA MET A 1 -7.62 -7.23 -7.31
C MET A 1 -6.63 -6.07 -7.31
N MET A 2 -6.99 -4.93 -7.89
CA MET A 2 -6.12 -3.75 -7.98
C MET A 2 -6.84 -2.58 -7.28
N ILE A 3 -6.15 -1.89 -6.38
CA ILE A 3 -6.65 -0.67 -5.72
C ILE A 3 -5.74 0.50 -6.04
N LEU A 4 -6.35 1.65 -6.34
CA LEU A 4 -5.69 2.93 -6.52
C LEU A 4 -5.83 3.76 -5.24
N VAL A 5 -4.73 4.28 -4.72
CA VAL A 5 -4.68 5.12 -3.53
C VAL A 5 -3.99 6.42 -3.88
N LEU A 6 -4.72 7.53 -3.79
CA LEU A 6 -4.23 8.86 -4.16
C LEU A 6 -4.50 9.86 -3.03
N GLY A 7 -3.50 10.67 -2.73
CA GLY A 7 -3.58 11.78 -1.81
C GLY A 7 -3.38 11.42 -0.33
N HIS A 8 -2.91 12.41 0.43
CA HIS A 8 -2.58 12.29 1.84
C HIS A 8 -3.72 11.80 2.74
N GLN A 9 -4.97 12.14 2.39
CA GLN A 9 -6.15 11.71 3.17
C GLN A 9 -6.30 10.19 3.26
N LYS A 10 -5.65 9.44 2.36
CA LYS A 10 -5.70 7.97 2.34
C LYS A 10 -4.51 7.31 3.02
N ALA A 11 -3.55 8.08 3.54
CA ALA A 11 -2.32 7.53 4.10
C ALA A 11 -2.55 6.60 5.29
N LEU A 12 -3.46 6.96 6.20
CA LEU A 12 -3.84 6.09 7.32
C LEU A 12 -4.51 4.79 6.86
N ALA A 13 -5.32 4.84 5.80
CA ALA A 13 -5.95 3.64 5.25
C ALA A 13 -4.92 2.71 4.59
N LEU A 14 -3.92 3.28 3.89
CA LEU A 14 -2.81 2.53 3.30
C LEU A 14 -1.94 1.89 4.39
N GLN A 15 -1.65 2.63 5.46
CA GLN A 15 -0.91 2.14 6.61
C GLN A 15 -1.62 0.96 7.28
N ALA A 16 -2.93 1.04 7.48
CA ALA A 16 -3.72 -0.08 7.98
C ALA A 16 -3.69 -1.29 7.03
N ALA A 17 -3.80 -1.05 5.71
CA ALA A 17 -3.80 -2.11 4.70
C ALA A 17 -2.48 -2.89 4.64
N VAL A 18 -1.33 -2.20 4.79
CA VAL A 18 0.02 -2.79 4.60
C VAL A 18 0.66 -3.21 5.91
N GLU A 19 0.57 -2.38 6.96
CA GLU A 19 1.26 -2.62 8.24
C GLU A 19 0.31 -3.05 9.37
N GLY A 20 -0.99 -2.87 9.20
CA GLY A 20 -2.01 -3.26 10.18
C GLY A 20 -2.41 -4.73 10.08
N ASN A 21 -3.19 -5.19 11.07
CA ASN A 21 -3.78 -6.53 11.08
C ASN A 21 -5.17 -6.54 10.42
N VAL A 22 -5.57 -7.69 9.87
CA VAL A 22 -6.92 -7.91 9.32
C VAL A 22 -7.98 -7.62 10.37
N ASN A 23 -8.87 -6.67 10.08
CA ASN A 23 -9.96 -6.28 10.96
C ASN A 23 -11.15 -5.69 10.17
N HIS A 24 -12.31 -5.60 10.83
CA HIS A 24 -13.55 -5.12 10.20
C HIS A 24 -13.73 -3.59 10.24
N MET A 25 -12.92 -2.87 11.03
CA MET A 25 -12.91 -1.40 11.06
C MET A 25 -12.25 -0.83 9.79
N TRP A 26 -11.21 -1.51 9.31
CA TRP A 26 -10.47 -1.21 8.10
C TRP A 26 -10.65 -2.36 7.10
N THR A 27 -11.78 -2.37 6.41
CA THR A 27 -12.14 -3.47 5.48
C THR A 27 -11.11 -3.69 4.37
N ILE A 28 -10.32 -2.68 4.02
CA ILE A 28 -9.20 -2.79 3.07
C ILE A 28 -8.14 -3.82 3.49
N THR A 29 -8.03 -4.13 4.78
CA THR A 29 -7.11 -5.15 5.30
C THR A 29 -7.45 -6.56 4.82
N CYS A 30 -8.66 -6.80 4.30
CA CYS A 30 -9.02 -8.07 3.65
C CYS A 30 -8.13 -8.40 2.45
N LEU A 31 -7.46 -7.40 1.85
CA LEU A 31 -6.48 -7.59 0.77
C LEU A 31 -5.34 -8.53 1.15
N GLN A 32 -4.96 -8.57 2.42
CA GLN A 32 -3.89 -9.45 2.92
C GLN A 32 -4.25 -10.94 2.76
N LEU A 33 -5.54 -11.28 2.69
CA LEU A 33 -6.03 -12.64 2.48
C LEU A 33 -6.24 -12.97 1.00
N HIS A 34 -6.15 -11.99 0.11
CA HIS A 34 -6.43 -12.18 -1.30
C HIS A 34 -5.16 -12.69 -2.03
N PRO A 35 -5.23 -13.79 -2.80
CA PRO A 35 -4.05 -14.46 -3.37
C PRO A 35 -3.27 -13.60 -4.39
N LYS A 36 -3.92 -12.58 -4.99
CA LYS A 36 -3.31 -11.65 -5.96
C LYS A 36 -3.80 -10.22 -5.76
N ALA A 37 -3.26 -9.51 -4.78
CA ALA A 37 -3.59 -8.11 -4.50
C ALA A 37 -2.48 -7.18 -5.00
N VAL A 38 -2.86 -6.05 -5.60
CA VAL A 38 -1.94 -4.97 -6.01
C VAL A 38 -2.51 -3.65 -5.52
N ILE A 39 -1.68 -2.83 -4.88
CA ILE A 39 -2.02 -1.48 -4.46
C ILE A 39 -1.09 -0.53 -5.19
N VAL A 40 -1.66 0.38 -5.96
CA VAL A 40 -0.93 1.44 -6.65
C VAL A 40 -1.17 2.73 -5.87
N CYS A 41 -0.10 3.37 -5.42
CA CYS A 41 -0.14 4.54 -4.55
C CYS A 41 0.73 5.69 -5.09
N ASP A 42 0.33 6.93 -4.79
CA ASP A 42 1.15 8.13 -4.99
C ASP A 42 2.02 8.44 -3.76
N GLU A 43 3.05 9.26 -3.93
CA GLU A 43 3.96 9.61 -2.84
C GLU A 43 3.24 10.23 -1.61
N PRO A 44 2.26 11.16 -1.76
CA PRO A 44 1.53 11.72 -0.62
C PRO A 44 0.74 10.70 0.20
N SER A 45 0.24 9.61 -0.40
CA SER A 45 -0.47 8.57 0.36
C SER A 45 0.46 7.65 1.16
N THR A 46 1.77 7.75 0.97
CA THR A 46 2.74 6.92 1.68
C THR A 46 3.26 7.50 3.00
N MET A 47 2.88 8.73 3.36
CA MET A 47 3.49 9.46 4.49
C MET A 47 3.36 8.78 5.86
N GLU A 48 2.31 7.98 6.07
CA GLU A 48 2.08 7.27 7.34
C GLU A 48 2.79 5.90 7.41
N LEU A 49 3.40 5.44 6.30
CA LEU A 49 4.13 4.18 6.26
C LEU A 49 5.52 4.33 6.87
N LYS A 50 6.05 3.23 7.45
CA LYS A 50 7.44 3.22 7.88
C LYS A 50 8.37 3.28 6.67
N VAL A 51 9.46 4.04 6.79
CA VAL A 51 10.49 4.15 5.76
C VAL A 51 11.01 2.79 5.28
N LYS A 52 11.14 1.81 6.19
CA LYS A 52 11.57 0.44 5.84
C LYS A 52 10.58 -0.27 4.92
N THR A 53 9.28 -0.05 5.12
CA THR A 53 8.20 -0.67 4.34
C THR A 53 8.21 -0.10 2.93
N LEU A 54 8.36 1.23 2.81
CA LEU A 54 8.48 1.88 1.51
C LEU A 54 9.71 1.43 0.75
N LYS A 55 10.87 1.40 1.40
CA LYS A 55 12.11 0.92 0.77
C LYS A 55 11.98 -0.52 0.26
N TYR A 56 11.39 -1.40 1.05
CA TYR A 56 11.16 -2.80 0.66
C TYR A 56 10.36 -2.91 -0.64
N PHE A 57 9.23 -2.21 -0.76
CA PHE A 57 8.41 -2.28 -1.98
C PHE A 57 9.04 -1.56 -3.17
N ASN A 58 9.72 -0.44 -2.94
CA ASN A 58 10.43 0.29 -3.99
C ASN A 58 11.57 -0.55 -4.59
N GLU A 59 12.32 -1.29 -3.77
CA GLU A 59 13.37 -2.19 -4.24
C GLU A 59 12.79 -3.38 -5.02
N LEU A 60 11.68 -3.93 -4.55
CA LEU A 60 11.01 -5.08 -5.17
C LEU A 60 10.42 -4.74 -6.54
N GLU A 61 9.81 -3.56 -6.67
CA GLU A 61 9.14 -3.10 -7.90
C GLU A 61 10.04 -2.20 -8.77
N ALA A 62 11.32 -2.04 -8.42
CA ALA A 62 12.24 -1.14 -9.11
C ALA A 62 12.28 -1.40 -10.63
N GLU A 63 12.38 -2.66 -11.08
CA GLU A 63 12.40 -2.99 -12.51
C GLU A 63 11.05 -2.74 -13.21
N ASN A 64 9.94 -2.89 -12.48
CA ASN A 64 8.60 -2.75 -13.03
C ASN A 64 8.16 -1.28 -13.15
N ILE A 65 8.75 -0.39 -12.34
CA ILE A 65 8.44 1.04 -12.31
C ILE A 65 9.41 1.87 -13.17
N LYS A 66 10.62 1.36 -13.47
CA LYS A 66 11.65 2.03 -14.29
C LYS A 66 11.22 2.47 -15.70
N GLY A 67 10.12 1.93 -16.23
CA GLY A 67 9.61 2.21 -17.57
C GLY A 67 8.64 3.40 -17.69
N LEU A 68 8.40 4.13 -16.59
CA LEU A 68 7.61 5.35 -16.52
C LEU A 68 8.51 6.59 -16.44
#